data_AF-A0A261CY52-F1
#
_entry.id   AF-A0A261CY52-F1
#
_cell.length_a   1.000
_cell.length_b   1.000
_cell.length_c   1.000
_cell.angle_alpha   90.00
_cell.angle_beta   90.00
_cell.angle_gamma   90.00
#
_symmetry.space_group_name_H-M   'P 1'
#
loop_
_entity.id
_entity.type
_entity.pdbx_description
1 polymer ?
#
loop_
_entity_poly.entity_id
_entity_poly.type
_entity_poly.pdbx_seq_one_letter_code
_entity_poly.pdbx_strand_id
1 'polypeptide(L)'
;MRRRILLALALLPLLIACQVDTTDTRAVPAELLGSTSATPTSTAATPVSLPFENRFPNRWNPSNDGTSYEPCVAFSDEELRRFQVDPREIEDAALVNGQGIRGCSWTMPDSFSMSQLVTNSQSLEAYKRGTIENDWHSDFAVEDRVVGFFSLVHGTSKACSTYVQSGSAAVVTHIIPSTSAKGTTIDTCKLAIDFTSAYIDKIPE
;
A
#
# COMPACT_ATOMS: atom_id res chain seq x y z
N MET A 1 -5.08 1.48 77.31
CA MET A 1 -6.15 2.00 76.43
C MET A 1 -6.30 1.02 75.26
N ARG A 2 -7.19 0.02 75.34
CA ARG A 2 -8.52 -0.08 74.68
C ARG A 2 -8.49 0.33 73.18
N ARG A 3 -8.52 -0.67 72.27
CA ARG A 3 -9.68 -1.15 71.43
C ARG A 3 -9.80 -0.32 70.12
N ARG A 4 -9.95 -0.83 68.88
CA ARG A 4 -10.66 -1.98 68.28
C ARG A 4 -10.15 -2.27 66.84
N ILE A 5 -10.22 -3.53 66.44
CA ILE A 5 -10.29 -4.03 65.05
C ILE A 5 -11.65 -3.65 64.45
N LEU A 6 -11.70 -3.23 63.19
CA LEU A 6 -12.90 -3.29 62.35
C LEU A 6 -12.51 -3.67 60.90
N LEU A 7 -12.88 -4.90 60.52
CA LEU A 7 -13.10 -5.33 59.14
C LEU A 7 -14.22 -4.46 58.52
N ALA A 8 -14.07 -4.06 57.27
CA ALA A 8 -15.18 -3.62 56.43
C ALA A 8 -15.13 -4.37 55.09
N LEU A 9 -16.01 -5.36 54.99
CA LEU A 9 -16.44 -6.08 53.80
C LEU A 9 -17.43 -5.17 53.04
N ALA A 10 -17.24 -4.90 51.75
CA ALA A 10 -18.26 -4.30 50.88
C ALA A 10 -17.99 -4.73 49.43
N LEU A 11 -18.63 -5.81 48.96
CA LEU A 11 -19.88 -5.87 48.19
C LEU A 11 -19.73 -5.42 46.72
N LEU A 12 -19.68 -6.46 45.86
CA LEU A 12 -19.85 -6.47 44.41
C LEU A 12 -21.11 -5.72 43.95
N PRO A 13 -21.04 -4.91 42.86
CA PRO A 13 -22.14 -4.76 41.93
C PRO A 13 -22.00 -5.76 40.77
N LEU A 14 -22.96 -6.69 40.70
CA LEU A 14 -23.27 -7.48 39.51
C LEU A 14 -23.66 -6.52 38.39
N LEU A 15 -22.81 -6.39 37.36
CA LEU A 15 -23.24 -5.84 36.08
C LEU A 15 -23.84 -6.98 35.26
N ILE A 16 -25.17 -6.99 35.22
CA ILE A 16 -25.99 -7.80 34.32
C ILE A 16 -25.75 -7.26 32.91
N ALA A 17 -25.02 -8.00 32.08
CA ALA A 17 -24.94 -7.74 30.65
C ALA A 17 -25.89 -8.70 29.93
N CYS A 18 -26.79 -8.13 29.14
CA CYS A 18 -27.86 -8.80 28.42
C CYS A 18 -27.35 -9.99 27.61
N GLN A 19 -27.92 -11.17 27.87
CA GLN A 19 -27.90 -12.26 26.90
C GLN A 19 -28.82 -11.85 25.74
N VAL A 20 -28.24 -11.72 24.54
CA VAL A 20 -29.03 -11.67 23.31
C VAL A 20 -29.34 -13.11 22.95
N ASP A 21 -30.60 -13.51 23.14
CA ASP A 21 -31.17 -14.69 22.50
C ASP A 21 -31.23 -14.41 20.99
N THR A 22 -30.22 -14.85 20.24
CA THR A 22 -30.34 -14.96 18.78
C THR A 22 -30.95 -16.31 18.45
N THR A 23 -32.19 -16.49 18.85
CA THR A 23 -33.04 -17.55 18.32
C THR A 23 -33.58 -17.03 16.99
N ASP A 24 -33.01 -17.55 15.90
CA ASP A 24 -33.56 -17.52 14.54
C ASP A 24 -33.56 -16.17 13.81
N THR A 25 -32.43 -15.80 13.22
CA THR A 25 -32.43 -15.03 11.96
C THR A 25 -31.86 -15.88 10.84
N ARG A 26 -32.60 -16.94 10.47
CA ARG A 26 -32.50 -17.49 9.13
C ARG A 26 -32.83 -16.39 8.12
N ALA A 27 -31.90 -16.11 7.20
CA ALA A 27 -32.17 -15.24 6.07
C ALA A 27 -33.34 -15.83 5.26
N VAL A 28 -34.38 -15.03 5.03
CA VAL A 28 -35.49 -15.38 4.15
C VAL A 28 -34.94 -15.42 2.72
N PRO A 29 -35.05 -16.54 1.99
CA PRO A 29 -34.67 -16.57 0.59
C PRO A 29 -35.61 -15.68 -0.21
N ALA A 30 -35.07 -14.73 -0.97
CA ALA A 30 -35.83 -14.08 -2.01
C ALA A 30 -36.07 -15.11 -3.12
N GLU A 31 -37.30 -15.60 -3.24
CA GLU A 31 -37.73 -16.30 -4.45
C GLU A 31 -37.76 -15.30 -5.61
N LEU A 32 -36.68 -15.27 -6.39
CA LEU A 32 -36.69 -14.72 -7.74
C LEU A 32 -36.40 -15.84 -8.72
N LEU A 33 -37.43 -16.12 -9.51
CA LEU A 33 -37.46 -17.06 -10.61
C LEU A 33 -36.30 -16.81 -11.58
N GLY A 34 -35.44 -17.83 -11.72
CA GLY A 34 -34.69 -18.18 -12.93
C GLY A 34 -33.76 -17.12 -13.53
N SER A 35 -32.45 -17.31 -13.35
CA SER A 35 -31.55 -17.75 -14.43
C SER A 35 -30.09 -17.70 -13.99
N THR A 36 -29.46 -18.88 -14.07
CA THR A 36 -28.04 -19.14 -14.35
C THR A 36 -26.98 -18.47 -13.47
N SER A 37 -26.26 -19.32 -12.74
CA SER A 37 -25.00 -19.04 -12.05
C SER A 37 -24.07 -18.11 -12.84
N ALA A 38 -23.96 -16.86 -12.40
CA ALA A 38 -22.80 -16.04 -12.69
C ALA A 38 -21.80 -16.31 -11.56
N THR A 39 -20.77 -17.11 -11.87
CA THR A 39 -19.48 -17.06 -11.17
C THR A 39 -19.10 -15.58 -11.00
N PRO A 40 -18.56 -15.13 -9.86
CA PRO A 40 -17.93 -13.82 -9.80
C PRO A 40 -16.70 -13.90 -10.69
N THR A 41 -16.86 -13.59 -11.97
CA THR A 41 -15.74 -13.26 -12.84
C THR A 41 -15.19 -11.99 -12.25
N SER A 42 -14.11 -12.15 -11.45
CA SER A 42 -13.16 -11.08 -11.16
C SER A 42 -13.03 -10.29 -12.44
N THR A 43 -13.55 -9.06 -12.42
CA THR A 43 -13.51 -8.19 -13.59
C THR A 43 -12.05 -7.79 -13.69
N ALA A 44 -11.26 -8.63 -14.34
CA ALA A 44 -9.91 -8.32 -14.75
C ALA A 44 -10.03 -6.99 -15.48
N ALA A 45 -9.50 -5.94 -14.87
CA ALA A 45 -9.35 -4.65 -15.52
C ALA A 45 -8.79 -4.92 -16.92
N THR A 46 -9.45 -4.36 -17.94
CA THR A 46 -9.03 -4.45 -19.33
C THR A 46 -7.50 -4.30 -19.41
N PRO A 47 -6.77 -5.12 -20.18
CA PRO A 47 -5.31 -5.02 -20.20
C PRO A 47 -4.93 -3.62 -20.65
N VAL A 48 -4.45 -2.83 -19.70
CA VAL A 48 -3.91 -1.51 -19.97
C VAL A 48 -2.63 -1.74 -20.76
N SER A 49 -2.52 -1.11 -21.93
CA SER A 49 -1.30 -1.26 -22.74
C SER A 49 -0.13 -0.69 -21.97
N LEU A 50 0.86 -1.55 -21.68
CA LEU A 50 2.08 -1.13 -21.01
C LEU A 50 3.00 -0.38 -22.01
N PRO A 51 3.84 0.54 -21.52
CA PRO A 51 4.85 1.23 -22.35
C PRO A 51 6.05 0.34 -22.70
N PHE A 52 6.00 -0.95 -22.36
CA PHE A 52 7.01 -1.97 -22.63
C PHE A 52 6.34 -3.31 -22.94
N GLU A 53 7.10 -4.23 -23.52
CA GLU A 53 6.64 -5.61 -23.75
C GLU A 53 6.48 -6.36 -22.42
N ASN A 54 5.27 -6.84 -22.11
CA ASN A 54 5.05 -7.67 -20.94
C ASN A 54 5.66 -9.07 -21.13
N ARG A 55 6.76 -9.35 -20.43
CA ARG A 55 7.44 -10.66 -20.44
C ARG A 55 6.84 -11.67 -19.46
N PHE A 56 5.91 -11.25 -18.60
CA PHE A 56 5.37 -12.05 -17.50
C PHE A 56 3.85 -12.25 -17.65
N PRO A 57 3.40 -13.42 -18.12
CA PRO A 57 1.97 -13.69 -18.31
C PRO A 57 1.12 -13.50 -17.06
N ASN A 58 1.69 -13.77 -15.87
CA ASN A 58 1.06 -13.60 -14.57
C ASN A 58 1.57 -12.36 -13.83
N ARG A 59 1.92 -11.28 -14.56
CA ARG A 59 2.27 -9.97 -13.98
C ARG A 59 1.17 -9.46 -13.04
N TRP A 60 -0.07 -9.51 -13.51
CA TRP A 60 -1.27 -9.31 -12.69
C TRP A 60 -1.73 -10.64 -12.14
N ASN A 61 -1.87 -10.75 -10.82
CA ASN A 61 -2.24 -11.99 -10.15
C ASN A 61 -2.93 -11.69 -8.79
N PRO A 62 -3.52 -12.70 -8.12
CA PRO A 62 -4.25 -12.50 -6.85
C PRO A 62 -3.44 -11.94 -5.68
N SER A 63 -2.12 -11.82 -5.81
CA SER A 63 -1.26 -11.22 -4.79
C SER A 63 -1.00 -9.73 -5.02
N ASN A 64 -1.44 -9.17 -6.16
CA ASN A 64 -1.31 -7.74 -6.44
C ASN A 64 -2.59 -7.08 -7.00
N ASP A 65 -3.67 -7.81 -7.29
CA ASP A 65 -4.91 -7.32 -7.91
C ASP A 65 -5.85 -6.46 -7.04
N GLY A 66 -5.43 -6.03 -5.85
CA GLY A 66 -6.26 -5.30 -4.88
C GLY A 66 -6.60 -3.85 -5.26
N THR A 67 -6.08 -3.35 -6.38
CA THR A 67 -6.39 -2.04 -6.95
C THR A 67 -6.37 -2.08 -8.48
N SER A 68 -7.24 -1.29 -9.11
CA SER A 68 -7.23 -1.03 -10.56
C SER A 68 -6.09 -0.12 -11.01
N TYR A 69 -5.38 0.51 -10.07
CA TYR A 69 -4.26 1.40 -10.35
C TYR A 69 -3.12 0.67 -11.07
N GLU A 70 -2.73 1.19 -12.24
CA GLU A 70 -1.56 0.73 -12.98
C GLU A 70 -0.52 1.85 -13.06
N PRO A 71 0.54 1.80 -12.24
CA PRO A 71 1.51 2.88 -12.13
C PRO A 71 2.26 3.17 -13.45
N CYS A 72 2.42 2.16 -14.32
CA CYS A 72 3.17 2.29 -15.57
C CYS A 72 2.54 3.24 -16.59
N VAL A 73 1.27 3.60 -16.41
CA VAL A 73 0.55 4.51 -17.33
C VAL A 73 -0.12 5.68 -16.59
N ALA A 74 0.11 5.80 -15.29
CA ALA A 74 -0.57 6.81 -14.46
C ALA A 74 -0.05 8.24 -14.71
N PHE A 75 1.18 8.36 -15.22
CA PHE A 75 1.87 9.63 -15.38
C PHE A 75 2.13 9.95 -16.85
N SER A 76 1.95 11.21 -17.19
CA SER A 76 2.47 11.79 -18.42
C SER A 76 3.99 11.98 -18.35
N ASP A 77 4.60 12.09 -19.53
CA ASP A 77 6.00 12.46 -19.67
C ASP A 77 6.37 13.74 -18.91
N GLU A 78 5.51 14.76 -18.95
CA GLU A 78 5.76 16.04 -18.28
C GLU A 78 5.76 15.90 -16.76
N GLU A 79 4.82 15.12 -16.23
CA GLU A 79 4.71 14.82 -14.80
C GLU A 79 5.96 14.09 -14.28
N LEU A 80 6.51 13.15 -15.04
CA LEU A 80 7.76 12.45 -14.70
C LEU A 80 8.96 13.39 -14.80
N ARG A 81 9.07 14.18 -15.88
CA ARG A 81 10.18 15.12 -16.08
C ARG A 81 10.23 16.22 -15.02
N ARG A 82 9.09 16.64 -14.46
CA ARG A 82 9.03 17.56 -13.32
C ARG A 82 9.85 17.07 -12.11
N PHE A 83 9.96 15.76 -11.95
CA PHE A 83 10.73 15.11 -10.90
C PHE A 83 12.08 14.57 -11.38
N GLN A 84 12.57 15.03 -12.55
CA GLN A 84 13.82 14.60 -13.17
C GLN A 84 13.85 13.10 -13.52
N VAL A 85 12.69 12.50 -13.73
CA VAL A 85 12.54 11.12 -14.21
C VAL A 85 12.40 11.16 -15.73
N ASP A 86 13.30 10.49 -16.45
CA ASP A 86 13.17 10.32 -17.90
C ASP A 86 12.11 9.23 -18.20
N PRO A 87 10.99 9.56 -18.84
CA PRO A 87 9.93 8.59 -19.15
C PRO A 87 10.38 7.45 -20.08
N ARG A 88 11.50 7.61 -20.80
CA ARG A 88 12.04 6.60 -21.72
C ARG A 88 12.80 5.48 -21.01
N GLU A 89 13.21 5.69 -19.77
CA GLU A 89 13.95 4.71 -18.96
C GLU A 89 13.01 3.79 -18.16
N ILE A 90 11.78 3.62 -18.64
CA ILE A 90 10.75 2.83 -17.96
C ILE A 90 10.99 1.33 -18.14
N GLU A 91 10.96 0.61 -17.03
CA GLU A 91 11.07 -0.85 -16.97
C GLU A 91 9.95 -1.44 -16.11
N ASP A 92 9.62 -2.71 -16.35
CA ASP A 92 8.71 -3.44 -15.47
C ASP A 92 9.36 -3.63 -14.09
N ALA A 93 8.63 -3.32 -13.02
CA ALA A 93 9.10 -3.61 -11.66
C ALA A 93 8.93 -5.07 -11.28
N ALA A 94 8.08 -5.83 -11.99
CA ALA A 94 8.07 -7.28 -11.84
C ALA A 94 9.38 -7.85 -12.43
N LEU A 95 10.07 -8.67 -11.64
CA LEU A 95 11.32 -9.32 -12.04
C LEU A 95 11.13 -10.80 -12.38
N VAL A 96 10.04 -11.40 -11.91
CA VAL A 96 9.69 -12.81 -12.13
C VAL A 96 8.20 -12.99 -12.39
N ASN A 97 7.84 -14.05 -13.12
CA ASN A 97 6.45 -14.37 -13.40
C ASN A 97 5.69 -14.78 -12.13
N GLY A 98 4.55 -14.15 -11.86
CA GLY A 98 3.73 -14.44 -10.67
C GLY A 98 4.22 -13.77 -9.38
N GLN A 99 5.11 -12.78 -9.47
CA GLN A 99 5.54 -12.00 -8.31
C GLN A 99 4.35 -11.29 -7.65
N GLY A 100 4.34 -11.23 -6.31
CA GLY A 100 3.31 -10.52 -5.54
C GLY A 100 3.39 -9.00 -5.62
N ILE A 101 4.24 -8.46 -6.50
CA ILE A 101 4.42 -7.04 -6.76
C ILE A 101 4.32 -6.85 -8.28
N ARG A 102 3.64 -5.80 -8.71
CA ARG A 102 3.75 -5.25 -10.06
C ARG A 102 4.10 -3.78 -10.00
N GLY A 103 4.53 -3.20 -11.12
CA GLY A 103 4.68 -1.75 -11.22
C GLY A 103 5.65 -1.33 -12.31
N CYS A 104 6.18 -0.13 -12.19
CA CYS A 104 7.25 0.40 -13.05
C CYS A 104 8.42 0.87 -12.21
N SER A 105 9.59 0.84 -12.83
CA SER A 105 10.80 1.48 -12.34
C SER A 105 11.39 2.37 -13.43
N TRP A 106 12.07 3.43 -12.99
CA TRP A 106 12.88 4.30 -13.82
C TRP A 106 14.24 4.44 -13.17
N THR A 107 15.31 4.27 -13.95
CA THR A 107 16.68 4.37 -13.45
C THR A 107 17.37 5.58 -14.06
N MET A 108 17.77 6.55 -13.23
CA MET A 108 18.63 7.66 -13.63
C MET A 108 20.06 7.33 -13.16
N PRO A 109 20.95 6.77 -14.00
CA PRO A 109 22.16 6.07 -13.55
C PRO A 109 23.05 6.86 -12.58
N ASP A 110 23.22 8.16 -12.82
CA ASP A 110 24.06 9.03 -11.99
C ASP A 110 23.29 9.73 -10.86
N SER A 111 22.02 9.41 -10.62
CA SER A 111 21.15 10.17 -9.70
C SER A 111 20.41 9.25 -8.74
N PHE A 112 19.31 8.64 -9.18
CA PHE A 112 18.46 7.77 -8.35
C PHE A 112 17.69 6.82 -9.26
N SER A 113 17.20 5.72 -8.69
CA SER A 113 16.08 4.99 -9.27
C SER A 113 14.79 5.34 -8.52
N MET A 114 13.69 5.40 -9.25
CA MET A 114 12.35 5.55 -8.73
C MET A 114 11.52 4.37 -9.18
N SER A 115 10.78 3.76 -8.26
CA SER A 115 9.79 2.74 -8.58
C SER A 115 8.45 3.14 -7.99
N GLN A 116 7.38 2.77 -8.68
CA GLN A 116 6.05 2.77 -8.08
C GLN A 116 5.47 1.36 -8.17
N LEU A 117 5.23 0.79 -6.99
CA LEU A 117 4.96 -0.63 -6.81
C LEU A 117 3.54 -0.83 -6.27
N VAL A 118 2.88 -1.88 -6.74
CA VAL A 118 1.57 -2.32 -6.25
C VAL A 118 1.67 -3.74 -5.70
N THR A 119 1.20 -3.93 -4.47
CA THR A 119 1.13 -5.24 -3.80
C THR A 119 -0.07 -5.30 -2.88
N ASN A 120 -0.70 -6.46 -2.71
CA ASN A 120 -1.88 -6.55 -1.84
C ASN A 120 -1.50 -6.31 -0.38
N SER A 121 -2.25 -5.45 0.29
CA SER A 121 -2.05 -5.04 1.67
C SER A 121 -3.37 -4.64 2.29
N GLN A 122 -3.73 -5.29 3.41
CA GLN A 122 -5.00 -5.07 4.09
C GLN A 122 -5.12 -3.65 4.67
N SER A 123 -4.00 -3.05 5.10
CA SER A 123 -3.95 -1.71 5.68
C SER A 123 -2.49 -1.25 5.82
N LEU A 124 -2.25 0.04 5.99
CA LEU A 124 -0.95 0.58 6.37
C LEU A 124 -0.39 -0.12 7.63
N GLU A 125 -1.22 -0.33 8.64
CA GLU A 125 -0.79 -1.00 9.89
C GLU A 125 -0.42 -2.47 9.67
N ALA A 126 -1.12 -3.18 8.79
CA ALA A 126 -0.73 -4.54 8.40
C ALA A 126 0.60 -4.55 7.64
N TYR A 127 0.80 -3.59 6.74
CA TYR A 127 2.04 -3.43 5.99
C TYR A 127 3.23 -3.16 6.92
N LYS A 128 3.09 -2.24 7.88
CA LYS A 128 4.09 -1.96 8.92
C LYS A 128 4.49 -3.21 9.70
N ARG A 129 3.51 -4.00 10.15
CA ARG A 129 3.76 -5.27 10.86
C ARG A 129 4.44 -6.33 9.99
N GLY A 130 4.21 -6.30 8.68
CA GLY A 130 4.83 -7.21 7.73
C GLY A 130 6.23 -6.79 7.29
N THR A 131 6.64 -5.56 7.58
CA THR A 131 7.90 -4.95 7.13
C THR A 131 8.64 -4.25 8.28
N ILE A 132 8.81 -4.99 9.38
CA ILE A 132 9.42 -4.50 10.63
C ILE A 132 10.90 -4.11 10.47
N GLU A 133 11.53 -4.56 9.39
CA GLU A 133 12.91 -4.23 9.02
C GLU A 133 13.07 -2.80 8.48
N ASN A 134 11.96 -2.15 8.10
CA ASN A 134 11.96 -0.75 7.68
C ASN A 134 12.03 0.18 8.90
N ASP A 135 12.73 1.30 8.74
CA ASP A 135 12.69 2.40 9.70
C ASP A 135 11.47 3.27 9.41
N TRP A 136 10.39 3.02 10.14
CA TRP A 136 9.13 3.73 10.00
C TRP A 136 9.18 5.08 10.70
N HIS A 137 8.93 6.13 9.93
CA HIS A 137 8.78 7.49 10.43
C HIS A 137 7.33 7.74 10.85
N SER A 138 7.05 8.93 11.37
CA SER A 138 5.67 9.35 11.58
C SER A 138 4.93 9.43 10.24
N ASP A 139 3.73 8.84 10.20
CA ASP A 139 2.82 9.01 9.07
C ASP A 139 2.50 10.49 8.88
N PHE A 140 2.14 10.86 7.66
CA PHE A 140 1.69 12.20 7.34
C PHE A 140 0.39 12.15 6.55
N ALA A 141 -0.32 13.27 6.48
CA ALA A 141 -1.54 13.39 5.69
C ALA A 141 -1.27 14.27 4.47
N VAL A 142 -1.78 13.84 3.32
CA VAL A 142 -1.93 14.69 2.14
C VAL A 142 -3.44 14.78 1.91
N GLU A 143 -3.99 15.97 2.11
CA GLU A 143 -5.43 16.18 2.23
C GLU A 143 -6.00 15.28 3.35
N ASP A 144 -6.97 14.43 3.06
CA ASP A 144 -7.59 13.52 4.04
C ASP A 144 -7.01 12.09 3.98
N ARG A 145 -5.96 11.86 3.19
CA ARG A 145 -5.34 10.53 3.02
C ARG A 145 -4.08 10.38 3.85
N VAL A 146 -4.06 9.33 4.68
CA VAL A 146 -2.87 8.94 5.46
C VAL A 146 -1.84 8.28 4.56
N VAL A 147 -0.62 8.79 4.62
CA VAL A 147 0.55 8.30 3.90
C VAL A 147 1.55 7.76 4.91
N GLY A 148 1.89 6.48 4.76
CA GLY A 148 2.99 5.86 5.51
C GLY A 148 4.33 6.30 4.95
N PHE A 149 5.34 6.47 5.81
CA PHE A 149 6.66 6.92 5.41
C PHE A 149 7.75 6.09 6.09
N PHE A 150 8.70 5.58 5.32
CA PHE A 150 9.78 4.77 5.87
C PHE A 150 11.08 4.88 5.08
N SER A 151 12.20 4.60 5.75
CA SER A 151 13.51 4.42 5.14
C SER A 151 13.93 2.95 5.19
N LEU A 152 14.70 2.50 4.21
CA LEU A 152 15.22 1.13 4.20
C LEU A 152 16.59 1.10 4.88
N VAL A 153 16.70 0.34 5.96
CA VAL A 153 17.93 0.25 6.75
C VAL A 153 18.81 -0.88 6.22
N HIS A 154 19.50 -0.63 5.11
CA HIS A 154 20.52 -1.53 4.58
C HIS A 154 21.85 -0.79 4.42
N GLY A 155 22.78 -1.02 5.37
CA GLY A 155 24.08 -0.36 5.40
C GLY A 155 23.96 1.16 5.53
N THR A 156 24.57 1.90 4.59
CA THR A 156 24.48 3.37 4.51
C THR A 156 23.45 3.84 3.48
N SER A 157 22.54 2.97 3.05
CA SER A 157 21.49 3.33 2.09
C SER A 157 20.68 4.50 2.61
N LYS A 158 20.44 5.48 1.75
CA LYS A 158 19.48 6.57 2.00
C LYS A 158 18.17 6.31 1.27
N ALA A 159 17.81 5.06 0.97
CA ALA A 159 16.55 4.80 0.27
C ALA A 159 15.35 5.17 1.16
N CYS A 160 14.36 5.83 0.58
CA CYS A 160 13.14 6.24 1.27
C CYS A 160 11.91 5.87 0.43
N SER A 161 10.81 5.60 1.11
CA SER A 161 9.57 5.19 0.47
C SER A 161 8.36 5.77 1.15
N THR A 162 7.28 5.92 0.39
CA THR A 162 5.95 6.21 0.90
C THR A 162 5.02 5.03 0.64
N TYR A 163 3.97 4.94 1.44
CA TYR A 163 2.87 3.99 1.29
C TYR A 163 1.57 4.77 1.17
N VAL A 164 0.75 4.44 0.17
CA VAL A 164 -0.63 4.92 0.04
C VAL A 164 -1.56 3.72 -0.10
N GLN A 165 -2.64 3.69 0.68
CA GLN A 165 -3.68 2.68 0.54
C GLN A 165 -4.50 2.91 -0.73
N SER A 166 -4.74 1.86 -1.51
CA SER A 166 -5.62 1.85 -2.67
C SER A 166 -6.40 0.56 -2.73
N GLY A 167 -7.71 0.58 -2.45
CA GLY A 167 -8.52 -0.62 -2.30
C GLY A 167 -7.92 -1.56 -1.26
N SER A 168 -7.67 -2.82 -1.64
CA SER A 168 -6.98 -3.81 -0.81
C SER A 168 -5.48 -3.96 -1.13
N ALA A 169 -4.89 -2.94 -1.78
CA ALA A 169 -3.49 -2.90 -2.13
C ALA A 169 -2.75 -1.69 -1.53
N ALA A 170 -1.44 -1.88 -1.39
CA ALA A 170 -0.46 -0.84 -1.14
C ALA A 170 0.04 -0.31 -2.48
N VAL A 171 0.12 1.01 -2.59
CA VAL A 171 0.91 1.69 -3.61
C VAL A 171 2.14 2.29 -2.94
N VAL A 172 3.32 1.82 -3.32
CA VAL A 172 4.60 2.21 -2.71
C VAL A 172 5.42 2.99 -3.72
N THR A 173 5.71 4.26 -3.41
CA THR A 173 6.73 5.03 -4.15
C THR A 173 8.07 4.80 -3.47
N HIS A 174 9.06 4.31 -4.21
CA HIS A 174 10.36 3.91 -3.68
C HIS A 174 11.47 4.64 -4.40
N ILE A 175 12.33 5.35 -3.66
CA ILE A 175 13.46 6.09 -4.22
C ILE A 175 14.76 5.54 -3.65
N ILE A 176 15.65 5.07 -4.53
CA ILE A 176 16.99 4.59 -4.17
C ILE A 176 18.02 5.54 -4.77
N PRO A 177 18.93 6.13 -3.99
CA PRO A 177 19.99 6.95 -4.55
C PRO A 177 21.00 6.07 -5.31
N SER A 178 21.57 6.57 -6.39
CA SER A 178 22.72 5.91 -6.99
C SER A 178 23.97 6.09 -6.14
N THR A 179 24.97 5.23 -6.33
CA THR A 179 26.24 5.29 -5.61
C THR A 179 27.21 6.34 -6.18
N SER A 180 26.80 7.06 -7.23
CA SER A 180 27.60 8.13 -7.83
C SER A 180 27.73 9.33 -6.88
N ALA A 181 28.71 10.21 -7.12
CA ALA A 181 28.83 11.45 -6.37
C ALA A 181 27.55 12.30 -6.41
N LYS A 182 26.89 12.38 -7.57
CA LYS A 182 25.61 13.07 -7.72
C LYS A 182 24.48 12.32 -7.01
N GLY A 183 24.44 10.99 -7.06
CA GLY A 183 23.42 10.21 -6.38
C GLY A 183 23.44 10.35 -4.87
N THR A 184 24.64 10.44 -4.26
CA THR A 184 24.77 10.58 -2.79
C THR A 184 24.26 11.91 -2.23
N THR A 185 24.05 12.92 -3.09
CA THR A 185 23.50 14.23 -2.72
C THR A 185 21.98 14.33 -2.88
N ILE A 186 21.33 13.31 -3.48
CA ILE A 186 19.87 13.30 -3.64
C ILE A 186 19.20 13.14 -2.28
N ASP A 187 18.26 14.03 -1.99
CA ASP A 187 17.31 13.89 -0.88
C ASP A 187 16.14 13.01 -1.34
N THR A 188 16.35 11.71 -1.21
CA THR A 188 15.44 10.62 -1.58
C THR A 188 14.13 10.67 -0.79
N CYS A 189 14.20 11.03 0.49
CA CYS A 189 13.05 11.16 1.38
C CYS A 189 12.16 12.32 0.94
N LYS A 190 12.75 13.49 0.70
CA LYS A 190 12.01 14.63 0.13
C LYS A 190 11.41 14.28 -1.22
N LEU A 191 12.17 13.62 -2.10
CA LEU A 191 11.68 13.24 -3.43
C LEU A 191 10.49 12.27 -3.35
N ALA A 192 10.54 11.25 -2.50
CA ALA A 192 9.45 10.30 -2.32
C ALA A 192 8.18 11.02 -1.80
N ILE A 193 8.33 11.88 -0.78
CA ILE A 193 7.22 12.65 -0.21
C ILE A 193 6.62 13.60 -1.25
N ASP A 194 7.45 14.39 -1.94
CA ASP A 194 6.99 15.38 -2.91
C ASP A 194 6.29 14.70 -4.10
N PHE A 195 6.82 13.57 -4.60
CA PHE A 195 6.22 12.83 -5.71
C PHE A 195 4.87 12.24 -5.31
N THR A 196 4.80 11.57 -4.17
CA THR A 196 3.53 11.01 -3.67
C THR A 196 2.52 12.10 -3.42
N SER A 197 2.90 13.20 -2.76
CA SER A 197 1.98 14.30 -2.47
C SER A 197 1.43 14.96 -3.74
N ALA A 198 2.24 15.05 -4.79
CA ALA A 198 1.83 15.67 -6.04
C ALA A 198 0.83 14.84 -6.85
N TYR A 199 0.82 13.52 -6.67
CA TYR A 199 0.07 12.60 -7.52
C TYR A 199 -0.77 11.58 -6.76
N ILE A 200 -1.03 11.83 -5.48
CA ILE A 200 -1.85 10.96 -4.64
C ILE A 200 -3.28 10.84 -5.19
N ASP A 201 -3.80 11.90 -5.82
CA ASP A 201 -5.11 11.96 -6.47
C ASP A 201 -5.29 10.95 -7.62
N LYS A 202 -4.19 10.51 -8.25
CA LYS A 202 -4.21 9.47 -9.28
C LYS A 202 -4.37 8.06 -8.71
N ILE A 203 -4.10 7.87 -7.42
CA ILE A 203 -4.21 6.59 -6.73
C ILE A 203 -5.65 6.46 -6.21
N PRO A 204 -6.48 5.51 -6.67
CA PRO A 204 -7.82 5.30 -6.15
C PRO A 204 -7.83 5.00 -4.66
N GLU A 205 -8.93 5.31 -3.96
CA GLU A 205 -9.18 4.87 -2.58
C GLU A 205 -9.69 3.43 -2.51
#